data_AF-A0A2A7RJU7-F1
#
_entry.id   AF-A0A2A7RJU7-F1
#
_cell.length_a   1.000
_cell.length_b   1.000
_cell.length_c   1.000
_cell.angle_alpha   90.00
_cell.angle_beta   90.00
_cell.angle_gamma   90.00
#
_symmetry.space_group_name_H-M   'P 1'
#
loop_
_entity.id
_entity.type
_entity.pdbx_description
1 polymer ?
#
loop_
_entity_poly.entity_id
_entity_poly.type
_entity_poly.pdbx_seq_one_letter_code
_entity_poly.pdbx_strand_id
1 'polypeptide(L)'
;MDEDNEIKPKNSTRRLIAGILLIVGSAILIIQSIGVIGGYSLDGANFGTTSGFFGLLLAAAMLVQGIYYIKTKCAFKNKDYEWAWFWVYGILAFIILGSAAPHYFSDLKNVWPIVIVVLWVLGYRWGADQKDLITKEKAKAESKPQVQVQKVNKPDTADEIMKFKKLLDEKAITQEEYDRKKAELLKQ
;
A
#
# COMPACT_ATOMS: atom_id res chain seq x y z
N MET A 1 12.74 -21.11 -30.51
CA MET A 1 12.89 -21.10 -29.04
C MET A 1 13.44 -19.74 -28.71
N ASP A 2 12.57 -18.74 -28.71
CA ASP A 2 12.95 -17.39 -28.31
C ASP A 2 12.72 -17.34 -26.81
N GLU A 3 13.83 -17.33 -26.08
CA GLU A 3 13.84 -17.16 -24.64
C GLU A 3 13.07 -15.90 -24.28
N ASP A 4 12.06 -16.09 -23.44
CA ASP A 4 11.35 -15.06 -22.71
C ASP A 4 12.36 -14.13 -22.02
N ASN A 5 12.78 -13.07 -22.71
CA ASN A 5 13.43 -11.92 -22.11
C ASN A 5 12.36 -11.17 -21.30
N GLU A 6 11.94 -11.78 -20.19
CA GLU A 6 11.27 -11.09 -19.09
C GLU A 6 12.20 -9.96 -18.66
N ILE A 7 11.98 -8.75 -19.20
CA ILE A 7 12.63 -7.54 -18.72
C ILE A 7 12.17 -7.34 -17.27
N LYS A 8 12.88 -7.95 -16.31
CA LYS A 8 12.61 -7.79 -14.88
C LYS A 8 12.81 -6.32 -14.55
N PRO A 9 11.80 -5.63 -13.98
CA PRO A 9 11.97 -4.23 -13.59
C PRO A 9 13.09 -4.16 -12.54
N LYS A 10 14.18 -3.47 -12.89
CA LYS A 10 15.43 -3.26 -12.12
C LYS A 10 15.22 -2.81 -10.65
N ASN A 11 14.03 -2.30 -10.40
CA ASN A 11 13.50 -1.61 -9.23
C ASN A 11 12.70 -2.56 -8.31
N SER A 12 12.25 -3.73 -8.79
CA SER A 12 11.62 -4.76 -7.95
C SER A 12 12.62 -5.38 -6.97
N THR A 13 13.87 -5.54 -7.38
CA THR A 13 14.97 -6.03 -6.54
C THR A 13 15.28 -5.07 -5.39
N ARG A 14 15.18 -3.75 -5.60
CA ARG A 14 15.45 -2.74 -4.56
C ARG A 14 14.45 -2.79 -3.42
N ARG A 15 13.15 -2.90 -3.72
CA ARG A 15 12.09 -3.04 -2.70
C ARG A 15 12.20 -4.34 -1.93
N LEU A 16 12.57 -5.43 -2.62
CA LEU A 16 12.82 -6.71 -1.97
C LEU A 16 13.98 -6.62 -0.99
N ILE A 17 15.11 -6.05 -1.41
CA ILE A 17 16.28 -5.84 -0.57
C ILE A 17 15.94 -4.92 0.61
N ALA A 18 15.28 -3.79 0.37
CA ALA A 18 14.87 -2.86 1.42
C ALA A 18 13.91 -3.52 2.43
N GLY A 19 12.96 -4.33 1.95
CA GLY A 19 12.05 -5.09 2.80
C GLY A 19 12.75 -6.12 3.68
N ILE A 20 13.70 -6.88 3.11
CA ILE A 20 14.51 -7.84 3.87
C ILE A 20 15.37 -7.11 4.90
N LEU A 21 16.04 -6.02 4.52
CA LEU A 21 16.86 -5.22 5.43
C LEU A 21 16.04 -4.60 6.56
N LEU A 22 14.80 -4.19 6.30
CA LEU A 22 13.89 -3.71 7.34
C LEU A 22 13.52 -4.80 8.35
N ILE A 23 13.31 -6.04 7.89
CA ILE A 23 13.03 -7.18 8.77
C ILE A 23 14.26 -7.57 9.59
N VAL A 24 15.44 -7.58 8.99
CA VAL A 24 16.69 -7.84 9.73
C VAL A 24 16.95 -6.72 10.74
N GLY A 25 16.77 -5.46 10.33
CA GLY A 25 16.87 -4.31 11.21
C GLY A 25 15.88 -4.38 12.38
N SER A 26 14.62 -4.75 12.13
CA SER A 26 13.64 -4.88 13.21
C SER A 26 14.02 -5.98 14.21
N ALA A 27 14.57 -7.11 13.75
CA ALA A 27 15.05 -8.17 14.64
C ALA A 27 16.20 -7.69 15.54
N ILE A 28 17.18 -6.96 14.98
CA ILE A 28 18.28 -6.36 15.76
C ILE A 28 17.73 -5.37 16.79
N LEU A 29 16.80 -4.50 16.38
CA LEU A 29 16.19 -3.52 17.26
C LEU A 29 15.39 -4.18 18.39
N ILE A 30 14.69 -5.29 18.13
CA ILE A 30 14.00 -6.07 19.17
C ILE A 30 15.00 -6.56 20.21
N ILE A 31 16.13 -7.14 19.80
CA ILE A 31 17.16 -7.64 20.71
C ILE A 31 17.73 -6.51 21.57
N GLN A 32 18.08 -5.37 20.96
CA GLN A 32 18.56 -4.19 21.69
C GLN A 32 17.50 -3.68 22.67
N SER A 33 16.24 -3.61 22.24
CA SER A 33 15.12 -3.11 23.04
C SER A 33 14.85 -4.00 24.26
N ILE A 34 14.89 -5.32 24.09
CA ILE A 34 14.77 -6.28 25.21
C ILE A 34 15.96 -6.13 26.17
N GLY A 35 17.17 -5.93 25.64
CA GLY A 35 18.36 -5.68 26.46
C GLY A 35 18.23 -4.41 27.32
N VAL A 36 17.74 -3.33 26.74
CA VAL A 36 17.47 -2.06 27.45
C VAL A 36 16.37 -2.25 28.49
N ILE A 37 15.25 -2.90 28.14
CA ILE A 37 14.18 -3.23 29.10
C ILE A 37 14.74 -4.05 30.27
N GLY A 38 15.46 -5.12 29.97
CA GLY A 38 16.00 -6.02 30.99
C GLY A 38 17.01 -5.32 31.90
N GLY A 39 17.96 -4.58 31.33
CA GLY A 39 18.98 -3.86 32.08
C GLY A 39 18.39 -2.83 33.04
N TYR A 40 17.46 -2.00 32.57
CA TYR A 40 16.88 -0.95 33.41
C TYR A 40 15.76 -1.43 34.33
N SER A 41 15.10 -2.55 34.03
CA SER A 41 14.13 -3.15 34.95
C SER A 41 14.80 -3.72 36.20
N LEU A 42 16.03 -4.24 36.07
CA LEU A 42 16.82 -4.71 37.21
C LEU A 42 17.32 -3.55 38.09
N ASP A 43 17.57 -2.39 37.51
CA ASP A 43 18.02 -1.16 38.19
C ASP A 43 16.85 -0.32 38.75
N GLY A 44 15.60 -0.77 38.60
CA GLY A 44 14.40 -0.03 39.03
C GLY A 44 14.14 1.27 38.26
N ALA A 45 14.82 1.47 37.13
CA ALA A 45 14.77 2.70 36.34
C ALA A 45 13.62 2.67 35.32
N ASN A 46 12.43 3.10 35.76
CA ASN A 46 11.19 3.11 34.96
C ASN A 46 11.33 3.83 33.59
N PHE A 47 12.12 4.89 33.52
CA PHE A 47 12.37 5.62 32.27
C PHE A 47 13.21 4.80 31.28
N GLY A 48 14.17 4.03 31.77
CA GLY A 48 14.97 3.12 30.95
C GLY A 48 14.14 1.96 30.40
N THR A 49 13.27 1.36 31.22
CA THR A 49 12.32 0.34 30.77
C THR A 49 11.37 0.89 29.68
N THR A 50 10.88 2.12 29.86
CA THR A 50 10.01 2.77 28.88
C THR A 50 10.74 3.09 27.56
N SER A 51 12.04 3.40 27.63
CA SER A 51 12.86 3.65 26.44
C SER A 51 12.98 2.42 25.53
N GLY A 52 13.17 1.23 26.12
CA GLY A 52 13.18 -0.01 25.35
C GLY A 52 11.81 -0.38 24.80
N PHE A 53 10.71 -0.01 25.48
CA PHE A 53 9.36 -0.15 24.91
C PHE A 53 9.18 0.67 23.63
N PHE A 54 9.69 1.91 23.57
CA PHE A 54 9.68 2.69 22.32
C PHE A 54 10.50 2.03 21.20
N GLY A 55 11.61 1.38 21.55
CA GLY A 55 12.38 0.56 20.61
C GLY A 55 11.57 -0.60 20.04
N LEU A 56 10.77 -1.29 20.86
CA LEU A 56 9.86 -2.35 20.40
C LEU A 56 8.76 -1.82 19.47
N LEU A 57 8.17 -0.67 19.79
CA LEU A 57 7.18 -0.04 18.90
C LEU A 57 7.78 0.31 17.54
N LEU A 58 9.00 0.85 17.54
CA LEU A 58 9.70 1.18 16.30
C LEU A 58 10.02 -0.09 15.50
N ALA A 59 10.46 -1.16 16.16
CA ALA A 59 10.72 -2.43 15.50
C ALA A 59 9.45 -3.04 14.88
N ALA A 60 8.32 -2.95 15.57
CA ALA A 60 7.04 -3.41 15.04
C ALA A 60 6.65 -2.64 13.77
N ALA A 61 6.79 -1.31 13.77
CA ALA A 61 6.55 -0.49 12.58
C ALA A 61 7.46 -0.89 11.41
N MET A 62 8.76 -1.08 11.67
CA MET A 62 9.73 -1.53 10.67
C MET A 62 9.40 -2.91 10.09
N LEU A 63 8.97 -3.84 10.93
CA LEU A 63 8.58 -5.19 10.51
C LEU A 63 7.36 -5.14 9.59
N VAL A 64 6.32 -4.38 9.96
CA VAL A 64 5.13 -4.21 9.14
C VAL A 64 5.47 -3.55 7.80
N GLN A 65 6.31 -2.51 7.79
CA GLN A 65 6.75 -1.88 6.55
C GLN A 65 7.60 -2.84 5.69
N GLY A 66 8.47 -3.65 6.29
CA GLY A 66 9.29 -4.64 5.59
C GLY A 66 8.42 -5.68 4.87
N ILE A 67 7.42 -6.25 5.57
CA ILE A 67 6.43 -7.16 4.97
C ILE A 67 5.67 -6.45 3.85
N TYR A 68 5.26 -5.19 4.07
CA TYR A 68 4.56 -4.40 3.07
C TYR A 68 5.39 -4.23 1.78
N TYR A 69 6.69 -3.92 1.88
CA TYR A 69 7.58 -3.80 0.72
C TYR A 69 7.76 -5.12 -0.04
N ILE A 70 7.85 -6.24 0.67
CA ILE A 70 7.94 -7.56 0.03
C ILE A 70 6.64 -7.89 -0.70
N LYS A 71 5.48 -7.64 -0.09
CA LYS A 71 4.16 -7.94 -0.68
C LYS A 71 3.87 -7.05 -1.89
N THR A 72 4.31 -5.80 -1.86
CA THR A 72 4.05 -4.81 -2.93
C THR A 72 5.14 -4.76 -4.00
N LYS A 73 6.07 -5.72 -4.02
CA LYS A 73 7.19 -5.78 -4.97
C LYS A 73 6.81 -5.77 -6.46
N CYS A 74 5.61 -6.26 -6.80
CA CYS A 74 5.10 -6.37 -8.18
C CYS A 74 3.73 -5.73 -8.40
N ALA A 75 3.15 -5.07 -7.39
CA ALA A 75 1.80 -4.51 -7.46
C ALA A 75 1.85 -2.98 -7.52
N PHE A 76 1.02 -2.39 -8.38
CA PHE A 76 0.74 -0.96 -8.37
C PHE A 76 -0.25 -0.66 -7.24
N LYS A 77 0.09 0.25 -6.31
CA LYS A 77 -0.83 0.69 -5.26
C LYS A 77 -0.63 2.18 -4.93
N ASN A 78 -1.71 2.83 -4.48
CA ASN A 78 -1.80 4.26 -4.19
C ASN A 78 -0.59 4.81 -3.44
N LYS A 79 -0.04 5.90 -4.00
CA LYS A 79 1.07 6.69 -3.47
C LYS A 79 0.81 7.19 -2.04
N ASP A 80 -0.45 7.40 -1.70
CA ASP A 80 -0.89 7.90 -0.40
C ASP A 80 -0.54 6.95 0.75
N TYR A 81 -0.55 5.63 0.52
CA TYR A 81 -0.16 4.66 1.55
C TYR A 81 1.34 4.67 1.85
N GLU A 82 2.18 4.98 0.87
CA GLU A 82 3.63 5.11 1.10
C GLU A 82 3.94 6.41 1.86
N TRP A 83 3.17 7.46 1.60
CA TRP A 83 3.22 8.72 2.37
C TRP A 83 2.67 8.59 3.79
N ALA A 84 1.68 7.73 4.03
CA ALA A 84 1.16 7.47 5.37
C ALA A 84 2.27 6.96 6.33
N TRP A 85 3.16 6.10 5.84
CA TRP A 85 4.29 5.61 6.65
C TRP A 85 5.26 6.72 7.07
N PHE A 86 5.47 7.73 6.24
CA PHE A 86 6.28 8.90 6.60
C PHE A 86 5.69 9.61 7.82
N TRP A 87 4.37 9.79 7.87
CA TRP A 87 3.69 10.37 9.01
C TRP A 87 3.74 9.48 10.26
N VAL A 88 3.60 8.17 10.11
CA VAL A 88 3.74 7.22 11.22
C VAL A 88 5.12 7.33 11.88
N TYR A 89 6.19 7.34 11.09
CA TYR A 89 7.55 7.51 11.62
C TYR A 89 7.79 8.91 12.17
N GLY A 90 7.22 9.95 11.54
CA GLY A 90 7.32 11.32 12.03
C GLY A 90 6.69 11.48 13.42
N ILE A 91 5.50 10.92 13.62
CA ILE A 91 4.82 10.92 14.93
C ILE A 91 5.62 10.11 15.95
N LEU A 92 6.09 8.91 15.57
CA LEU A 92 6.87 8.07 16.47
C LEU A 92 8.18 8.75 16.90
N ALA A 93 8.88 9.39 15.95
CA ALA A 93 10.11 10.14 16.21
C ALA A 93 9.86 11.35 17.12
N PHE A 94 8.75 12.06 16.92
CA PHE A 94 8.36 13.17 17.80
C PHE A 94 8.14 12.70 19.24
N ILE A 95 7.45 11.57 19.43
CA ILE A 95 7.22 10.98 20.76
C ILE A 95 8.55 10.55 21.39
N ILE A 96 9.43 9.88 20.63
CA ILE A 96 10.73 9.42 21.12
C ILE A 96 11.61 10.61 21.53
N LEU A 97 11.69 11.66 20.71
CA LEU A 97 12.49 12.86 20.99
C LEU A 97 11.93 13.69 22.15
N GLY A 98 10.61 13.72 22.32
CA GLY A 98 9.94 14.39 23.43
C GLY A 98 9.99 13.61 24.75
N SER A 99 10.51 12.38 24.73
CA SER A 99 10.62 11.50 25.91
C SER A 99 12.04 11.47 26.48
N ALA A 100 12.22 10.87 27.66
CA ALA A 100 13.54 10.58 28.22
C ALA A 100 14.28 9.43 27.51
N ALA A 101 13.63 8.74 26.54
CA ALA A 101 14.19 7.57 25.87
C ALA A 101 15.59 7.78 25.27
N PRO A 102 15.94 8.94 24.67
CA PRO A 102 17.26 9.15 24.08
C PRO A 102 18.44 9.10 25.06
N HIS A 103 18.19 9.31 26.36
CA HIS A 103 19.24 9.24 27.39
C HIS A 103 19.59 7.80 27.77
N TYR A 104 18.61 6.90 27.69
CA TYR A 104 18.77 5.49 28.09
C TYR A 104 19.00 4.58 26.88
N PHE A 105 18.57 5.01 25.69
CA PHE A 105 18.73 4.28 24.44
C PHE A 105 19.18 5.24 23.33
N SER A 106 20.47 5.59 23.35
CA SER A 106 21.07 6.56 22.43
C SER A 106 20.98 6.13 20.95
N ASP A 107 21.15 4.84 20.68
CA ASP A 107 21.04 4.27 19.32
C ASP A 107 19.67 4.52 18.70
N LEU A 108 18.60 4.52 19.51
CA LEU A 108 17.22 4.78 19.07
C LEU A 108 17.06 6.18 18.47
N LYS A 109 17.84 7.15 18.94
CA LYS A 109 17.85 8.53 18.42
C LYS A 109 18.88 8.71 17.30
N ASN A 110 20.05 8.12 17.42
CA ASN A 110 21.18 8.48 16.57
C ASN A 110 21.30 7.59 15.33
N VAL A 111 21.07 6.28 15.48
CA VAL A 111 21.33 5.29 14.42
C VAL A 111 20.06 4.95 13.66
N TRP A 112 19.00 4.56 14.39
CA TRP A 112 17.79 4.02 13.80
C TRP A 112 17.04 5.00 12.87
N PRO A 113 16.93 6.31 13.16
CA PRO A 113 16.29 7.25 12.24
C PRO A 113 17.01 7.34 10.89
N ILE A 114 18.34 7.28 10.90
CA ILE A 114 19.16 7.28 9.68
C ILE A 114 18.89 6.00 8.88
N VAL A 115 18.92 4.85 9.54
CA VAL A 115 18.64 3.54 8.91
C VAL A 115 17.25 3.54 8.27
N ILE A 116 16.24 4.03 8.97
CA ILE A 116 14.86 4.07 8.47
C ILE A 116 14.75 4.99 7.27
N VAL A 117 15.33 6.19 7.31
CA VAL A 117 15.29 7.13 6.17
C VAL A 117 16.00 6.54 4.96
N VAL A 118 17.18 5.95 5.14
CA VAL A 118 17.93 5.31 4.04
C VAL A 118 17.14 4.15 3.43
N LEU A 119 16.59 3.25 4.26
CA LEU A 119 15.81 2.11 3.78
C LEU A 119 14.47 2.54 3.17
N TRP A 120 13.85 3.59 3.69
CA TRP A 120 12.65 4.18 3.12
C TRP A 120 12.95 4.77 1.74
N VAL A 121 14.02 5.55 1.57
CA VAL A 121 14.44 6.10 0.27
C VAL A 121 14.80 5.00 -0.72
N LEU A 122 15.47 3.94 -0.29
CA LEU A 122 15.82 2.78 -1.13
C LEU A 122 14.59 1.97 -1.55
N GLY A 123 13.60 1.86 -0.65
CA GLY A 123 12.33 1.19 -0.93
C GLY A 123 11.28 2.10 -1.59
N TYR A 124 11.52 3.42 -1.61
CA TYR A 124 10.61 4.41 -2.18
C TYR A 124 10.58 4.29 -3.68
N ARG A 125 9.36 4.33 -4.21
CA ARG A 125 9.14 4.10 -5.62
C ARG A 125 9.17 5.43 -6.36
N TRP A 126 10.26 5.66 -7.09
CA TRP A 126 10.43 6.86 -7.90
C TRP A 126 9.53 6.82 -9.14
N GLY A 127 9.12 7.99 -9.64
CA GLY A 127 8.06 8.12 -10.65
C GLY A 127 8.30 7.39 -11.97
N ALA A 128 9.56 7.10 -12.34
CA ALA A 128 9.88 6.27 -13.50
C ALA A 128 9.42 4.81 -13.32
N ASP A 129 9.61 4.26 -12.12
CA ASP A 129 9.28 2.88 -11.75
C ASP A 129 7.75 2.62 -11.75
N GLN A 130 6.95 3.68 -11.67
CA GLN A 130 5.48 3.57 -11.77
C GLN A 130 5.01 3.41 -13.20
N LYS A 131 5.61 4.15 -14.14
CA LYS A 131 5.24 4.10 -15.56
C LYS A 131 5.47 2.70 -16.13
N ASP A 132 6.58 2.06 -15.76
CA ASP A 132 6.93 0.72 -16.25
C ASP A 132 5.94 -0.37 -15.81
N LEU A 133 5.44 -0.34 -14.56
CA LEU A 133 4.43 -1.31 -14.14
C LEU A 133 3.04 -1.03 -14.70
N ILE A 134 2.66 0.23 -14.90
CA ILE A 134 1.40 0.56 -15.58
C ILE A 134 1.43 0.03 -17.01
N THR A 135 2.54 0.23 -17.73
CA THR A 135 2.72 -0.31 -19.08
C THR A 135 2.70 -1.83 -19.09
N LYS A 136 3.31 -2.49 -18.09
CA LYS A 136 3.22 -3.96 -17.95
C LYS A 136 1.82 -4.47 -17.61
N GLU A 137 1.09 -3.81 -16.72
CA GLU A 137 -0.30 -4.21 -16.43
C GLU A 137 -1.20 -4.04 -17.65
N LYS A 138 -1.01 -2.97 -18.44
CA LYS A 138 -1.69 -2.77 -19.72
C LYS A 138 -1.33 -3.86 -20.73
N ALA A 139 -0.02 -4.12 -20.93
CA ALA A 139 0.44 -5.18 -21.83
C ALA A 139 -0.05 -6.59 -21.40
N LYS A 140 -0.11 -6.87 -20.10
CA LYS A 140 -0.60 -8.15 -19.54
C LYS A 140 -2.13 -8.27 -19.59
N ALA A 141 -2.84 -7.15 -19.58
CA ALA A 141 -4.28 -7.11 -19.81
C ALA A 141 -4.62 -7.30 -21.31
N GLU A 142 -3.75 -6.83 -22.20
CA GLU A 142 -3.87 -7.01 -23.65
C GLU A 142 -3.42 -8.40 -24.13
N SER A 143 -2.52 -9.08 -23.40
CA SER A 143 -1.99 -10.42 -23.76
C SER A 143 -2.76 -11.61 -23.17
N LYS A 144 -3.70 -11.40 -22.25
CA LYS A 144 -4.65 -12.44 -21.85
C LYS A 144 -5.74 -12.49 -22.92
N PRO A 145 -6.17 -13.68 -23.42
CA PRO A 145 -7.34 -13.75 -24.27
C PRO A 145 -8.48 -13.07 -23.51
N GLN A 146 -9.02 -12.02 -24.11
CA GLN A 146 -10.11 -11.23 -23.56
C GLN A 146 -11.32 -12.16 -23.38
N VAL A 147 -11.40 -12.84 -22.24
CA VAL A 147 -12.71 -13.11 -21.64
C VAL A 147 -13.14 -11.74 -21.12
N GLN A 148 -13.79 -11.00 -22.00
CA GLN A 148 -14.61 -9.87 -21.63
C GLN A 148 -15.50 -10.35 -20.49
N VAL A 149 -15.16 -9.97 -19.26
CA VAL A 149 -16.17 -9.91 -18.22
C VAL A 149 -17.06 -8.77 -18.66
N GLN A 150 -18.04 -9.11 -19.50
CA GLN A 150 -19.26 -8.34 -19.61
C GLN A 150 -19.66 -8.03 -18.19
N LYS A 151 -19.63 -6.74 -17.89
CA LYS A 151 -20.35 -6.16 -16.78
C LYS A 151 -21.80 -6.59 -17.01
N VAL A 152 -22.21 -7.68 -16.38
CA VAL A 152 -23.62 -8.02 -16.24
C VAL A 152 -24.17 -7.00 -15.24
N ASN A 153 -24.32 -5.76 -15.72
CA ASN A 153 -25.38 -4.91 -15.24
C ASN A 153 -26.64 -5.74 -15.49
N LYS A 154 -27.26 -6.21 -14.42
CA LYS A 154 -28.70 -6.44 -14.45
C LYS A 154 -29.31 -5.21 -15.14
N PRO A 155 -30.11 -5.37 -16.22
CA PRO A 155 -30.85 -4.25 -16.75
C PRO A 155 -31.79 -3.81 -15.63
N ASP A 156 -31.43 -2.70 -14.98
CA ASP A 156 -32.36 -1.98 -14.14
C ASP A 156 -33.44 -1.47 -15.11
N THR A 157 -34.71 -1.77 -14.84
CA THR A 157 -35.83 -1.39 -15.72
C THR A 157 -35.81 0.10 -16.07
N ALA A 158 -35.19 0.92 -15.23
CA ALA A 158 -34.90 2.32 -15.47
C ALA A 158 -34.00 2.60 -16.70
N ASP A 159 -32.96 1.80 -16.95
CA ASP A 159 -32.03 1.97 -18.07
C ASP A 159 -32.70 1.65 -19.41
N GLU A 160 -33.59 0.65 -19.43
CA GLU A 160 -34.38 0.30 -20.61
C GLU A 160 -35.43 1.37 -20.92
N ILE A 161 -36.11 1.89 -19.89
CA ILE A 161 -37.06 3.00 -20.03
C ILE A 161 -36.35 4.26 -20.56
N MET A 162 -35.13 4.55 -20.10
CA MET A 162 -34.32 5.66 -20.64
C MET A 162 -33.97 5.48 -22.12
N LYS A 163 -33.69 4.25 -22.56
CA LYS A 163 -33.41 3.96 -23.97
C LYS A 163 -34.65 4.17 -24.84
N PHE A 164 -35.82 3.75 -24.39
CA PHE A 164 -37.07 4.00 -25.10
C PHE A 164 -37.44 5.48 -25.12
N LYS A 165 -37.15 6.23 -24.04
CA LYS A 165 -37.40 7.68 -24.01
C LYS A 165 -36.53 8.40 -25.04
N LYS A 166 -35.28 7.98 -25.19
CA LYS A 166 -34.38 8.52 -26.21
C LYS A 166 -34.88 8.25 -27.64
N LEU A 167 -35.44 7.07 -27.90
CA LEU A 167 -36.04 6.75 -29.21
C LEU A 167 -37.29 7.57 -29.51
N LEU A 168 -38.07 7.93 -28.48
CA LEU A 168 -39.22 8.83 -28.60
C LEU A 168 -38.76 10.26 -28.92
N ASP A 169 -37.73 10.75 -28.22
CA ASP A 169 -37.16 12.08 -28.44
C ASP A 169 -36.54 12.21 -29.85
N GLU A 170 -35.99 11.11 -30.38
CA GLU A 170 -35.48 11.01 -31.75
C GLU A 170 -36.60 10.79 -32.81
N LYS A 171 -37.88 10.82 -32.41
CA LYS A 171 -39.07 10.53 -33.25
C LYS A 171 -39.03 9.18 -33.96
N ALA A 172 -38.21 8.25 -33.48
CA ALA A 172 -38.08 6.91 -34.06
C ALA A 172 -39.24 5.98 -33.65
N ILE A 173 -39.94 6.29 -32.55
CA ILE A 173 -41.15 5.60 -32.09
C ILE A 173 -42.24 6.63 -31.74
N THR A 174 -43.49 6.19 -31.72
CA THR A 174 -44.62 7.04 -31.32
C THR A 174 -44.86 7.00 -29.81
N GLN A 175 -45.55 8.01 -29.27
CA GLN A 175 -45.88 8.11 -27.84
C GLN A 175 -46.62 6.87 -27.33
N GLU A 176 -47.52 6.31 -28.14
CA GLU A 176 -48.30 5.12 -27.80
C GLU A 176 -47.43 3.86 -27.67
N GLU A 177 -46.39 3.72 -28.49
CA GLU A 177 -45.46 2.59 -28.43
C GLU A 177 -44.51 2.70 -27.23
N TYR A 178 -44.10 3.92 -26.88
CA TYR A 178 -43.32 4.20 -25.68
C TYR A 178 -44.09 3.83 -24.42
N ASP A 179 -45.35 4.26 -24.32
CA ASP A 179 -46.17 4.01 -23.13
C ASP A 179 -46.53 2.52 -22.97
N ARG A 180 -46.72 1.79 -24.08
CA ARG A 180 -46.91 0.33 -24.04
C ARG A 180 -45.67 -0.41 -23.53
N LYS A 181 -44.48 -0.08 -24.05
CA LYS A 181 -43.19 -0.67 -23.64
C LYS A 181 -42.86 -0.35 -22.19
N LYS A 182 -43.12 0.89 -21.75
CA LYS A 182 -42.91 1.33 -20.36
C LYS A 182 -43.83 0.58 -19.39
N ALA A 183 -45.09 0.37 -19.74
CA ALA A 183 -46.04 -0.37 -18.90
C ALA A 183 -45.71 -1.87 -18.80
N GLU A 184 -45.12 -2.46 -19.84
CA GLU A 184 -44.66 -3.84 -19.85
C GLU A 184 -43.42 -4.03 -18.94
N LEU A 185 -42.48 -3.09 -18.99
CA LEU A 185 -41.27 -3.10 -18.14
C LEU A 185 -41.54 -2.80 -16.66
N LEU A 186 -42.60 -2.07 -16.33
CA LEU A 186 -42.98 -1.78 -14.94
C LEU A 186 -43.78 -2.90 -14.25
N LYS A 187 -44.21 -3.92 -15.01
CA LYS A 187 -44.93 -5.11 -14.48
C LYS A 187 -44.00 -6.30 -14.20
N GLN A 188 -42.72 -6.21 -14.56
CA GLN A 188 -41.67 -7.18 -14.29
C GLN A 188 -40.99 -6.90 -12.95
#